data_AF-A0A8J3EBE7-F1
#
_entry.id   AF-A0A8J3EBE7-F1
#
_cell.length_a   1.000
_cell.length_b   1.000
_cell.length_c   1.000
_cell.angle_alpha   90.00
_cell.angle_beta   90.00
_cell.angle_gamma   90.00
#
_symmetry.space_group_name_H-M   'P 1'
#
loop_
_entity.id
_entity.type
_entity.pdbx_description
1 polymer ?
#
loop_
_entity_poly.entity_id
_entity_poly.type
_entity_poly.pdbx_seq_one_letter_code
_entity_poly.pdbx_strand_id
1 'polypeptide(L)' 'MPLHKYTVGQSVEFVPGKQDGNVPRGTYTILRLLPNDAADREYRVRNLRDGHERVVRESQLRGTPPLPRP' A
#
# COMPACT_ATOMS: atom_id res chain seq x y z
N MET A 1 2.46 -2.38 -20.46
CA MET A 1 1.51 -1.89 -19.44
C MET A 1 1.91 -2.51 -18.11
N PRO A 2 2.50 -1.75 -17.19
CA PRO A 2 2.73 -2.31 -15.87
C PRO A 2 1.34 -2.61 -15.26
N LEU A 3 1.06 -3.87 -14.89
CA LEU A 3 -0.16 -4.30 -14.18
C LEU A 3 -0.07 -4.04 -12.67
N HIS A 4 -0.93 -3.19 -12.09
CA HIS A 4 -0.84 -2.84 -10.67
C HIS A 4 -1.06 -4.12 -9.83
N LYS A 5 -0.19 -4.42 -8.86
CA LYS A 5 -0.41 -5.60 -7.99
C LYS A 5 -1.62 -5.43 -7.10
N TYR A 6 -1.90 -4.19 -6.71
CA TYR A 6 -2.98 -3.83 -5.80
C TYR A 6 -4.06 -3.01 -6.52
N THR A 7 -5.29 -3.12 -6.03
CA THR A 7 -6.47 -2.43 -6.58
C THR A 7 -7.07 -1.48 -5.55
N VAL A 8 -7.80 -0.48 -6.02
CA VAL A 8 -8.56 0.43 -5.15
C VAL A 8 -9.59 -0.37 -4.34
N GLY A 9 -9.68 -0.08 -3.04
CA GLY A 9 -10.51 -0.80 -2.07
C GLY A 9 -9.81 -1.96 -1.38
N GLN A 10 -8.60 -2.35 -1.81
CA GLN A 10 -7.87 -3.45 -1.18
C GLN A 10 -7.21 -3.00 0.13
N SER A 11 -7.30 -3.84 1.16
CA SER A 11 -6.53 -3.70 2.40
C SER A 11 -5.13 -4.27 2.23
N VAL A 12 -4.13 -3.44 2.48
CA VAL A 12 -2.71 -3.77 2.40
C VAL A 12 -2.03 -3.42 3.72
N GLU A 13 -0.96 -4.14 4.05
CA GLU A 13 -0.14 -3.80 5.20
C GLU A 13 1.00 -2.89 4.74
N PHE A 14 1.09 -1.70 5.33
CA PHE A 14 2.23 -0.82 5.07
C PHE A 14 3.39 -1.21 5.98
N VAL A 15 4.53 -1.51 5.38
CA VAL A 15 5.74 -1.96 6.07
C VAL A 15 6.86 -0.94 5.85
N PRO A 16 7.08 -0.01 6.79
CA PRO A 16 8.19 0.94 6.72
C PRO A 16 9.51 0.17 6.80
N GLY A 17 10.40 0.48 5.86
CA GLY A 17 11.78 0.00 5.89
C GLY A 17 12.54 0.52 7.12
N LYS A 18 13.76 0.01 7.35
CA LYS A 18 14.62 0.40 8.48
C LYS A 18 14.91 1.91 8.56
N GLN A 19 14.73 2.66 7.47
CA GLN A 19 14.94 4.11 7.38
C GLN A 19 13.63 4.93 7.45
N ASP A 20 12.47 4.28 7.40
CA ASP A 20 11.15 4.93 7.28
C ASP A 20 10.43 5.06 8.64
N GLY A 21 11.22 5.26 9.71
CA GLY A 21 10.79 5.19 11.11
C GLY A 21 9.67 6.16 11.54
N ASN A 22 9.19 7.03 10.64
CA ASN A 22 8.13 7.99 10.91
C ASN A 22 6.74 7.55 10.42
N VAL A 23 6.62 6.40 9.76
CA VAL A 23 5.32 5.95 9.24
C VAL A 23 4.77 4.82 10.10
N PRO A 24 3.55 4.96 10.66
CA PRO A 24 2.99 3.92 11.51
C PRO A 24 2.74 2.65 10.71
N ARG A 25 3.26 1.53 11.21
CA ARG A 25 2.93 0.19 10.69
C ARG A 25 1.45 -0.09 10.91
N GLY A 26 0.80 -0.70 9.93
CA GLY A 26 -0.58 -1.12 10.10
C GLY A 26 -1.29 -1.40 8.78
N THR A 27 -2.61 -1.58 8.89
CA THR A 27 -3.49 -1.82 7.76
C THR A 27 -3.90 -0.50 7.14
N TYR A 28 -3.69 -0.41 5.84
CA TYR A 28 -4.12 0.71 5.03
C TYR A 28 -5.03 0.22 3.90
N THR A 29 -5.97 1.06 3.49
CA THR A 29 -6.82 0.78 2.34
C THR A 29 -6.32 1.55 1.14
N ILE A 30 -6.11 0.87 0.01
CA ILE A 30 -5.78 1.51 -1.27
C ILE A 30 -6.98 2.37 -1.67
N LEU A 31 -6.79 3.68 -1.71
CA LEU A 31 -7.79 4.62 -2.20
C LEU A 31 -7.63 4.92 -3.69
N ARG A 32 -6.38 4.96 -4.17
CA ARG A 32 -6.11 5.31 -5.57
C ARG A 32 -4.79 4.74 -6.06
N LEU A 33 -4.78 4.33 -7.33
CA LEU A 33 -3.57 3.98 -8.07
C LEU A 33 -3.03 5.26 -8.71
N LEU A 34 -1.79 5.65 -8.40
CA LEU A 34 -1.16 6.79 -9.06
C LEU A 34 -0.40 6.29 -10.30
N PRO A 35 -0.57 6.94 -11.47
CA PRO A 35 0.34 6.74 -12.58
C PRO A 35 1.68 7.39 -12.21
N ASN A 36 2.72 6.57 -12.05
CA ASN A 36 4.09 7.04 -11.90
C ASN A 36 4.92 6.45 -13.05
N ASP A 37 5.81 7.26 -13.63
CA ASP A 37 6.83 6.86 -14.61
C ASP A 37 7.99 6.06 -13.99
N ALA A 38 8.03 5.94 -12.67
CA ALA A 38 9.03 5.16 -11.96
C ALA A 38 8.79 3.64 -12.11
N ALA A 39 9.87 2.88 -11.92
CA ALA A 39 9.82 1.41 -11.82
C ALA A 39 8.97 0.92 -10.62
N ASP A 40 8.82 1.77 -9.60
CA ASP A 40 8.04 1.50 -8.39
C ASP A 40 6.71 2.25 -8.45
N ARG A 41 5.60 1.53 -8.33
CA ARG A 41 4.27 2.16 -8.44
C ARG A 41 3.89 2.84 -7.16
N GLU A 42 3.13 3.90 -7.30
CA GLU A 42 2.60 4.63 -6.16
C GLU A 42 1.11 4.37 -5.97
N TYR A 43 0.74 4.25 -4.71
CA TYR A 43 -0.61 4.01 -4.25
C TYR A 43 -0.94 5.05 -3.20
N ARG A 44 -2.06 5.74 -3.37
CA ARG A 44 -2.65 6.52 -2.30
C ARG A 44 -3.38 5.55 -1.40
N VAL A 45 -2.97 5.49 -0.16
CA VAL A 45 -3.55 4.62 0.87
C VAL A 45 -4.08 5.46 2.02
N ARG A 46 -5.11 4.97 2.70
CA ARG A 46 -5.65 5.58 3.92
C ARG A 46 -5.38 4.68 5.11
N ASN A 47 -4.80 5.24 6.16
CA ASN A 47 -4.62 4.51 7.41
C ASN A 47 -6.01 4.20 7.99
N LEU A 48 -6.34 2.94 8.23
CA LEU A 48 -7.61 2.58 8.86
C LEU A 48 -7.68 3.00 10.33
N ARG A 49 -6.53 3.20 10.97
CA ARG A 49 -6.47 3.55 12.39
C ARG A 49 -6.68 5.04 12.66
N ASP A 50 -6.08 5.86 11.81
CA ASP A 50 -5.96 7.30 12.01
C ASP A 50 -6.76 8.10 10.96
N GLY A 51 -7.16 7.44 9.86
CA GLY A 51 -7.91 8.07 8.78
C GLY A 51 -7.07 8.93 7.84
N HIS A 52 -5.78 9.12 8.11
CA HIS A 52 -4.87 9.91 7.28
C HIS A 52 -4.53 9.23 5.95
N GLU A 53 -4.58 10.00 4.87
CA GLU A 53 -4.19 9.58 3.53
C GLU A 53 -2.70 9.83 3.30
N ARG A 54 -2.00 8.83 2.75
CA ARG A 54 -0.58 8.90 2.42
C ARG A 54 -0.31 8.24 1.07
N VAL A 55 0.69 8.73 0.34
CA VAL A 55 1.17 8.09 -0.87
C VAL A 55 2.34 7.19 -0.50
N VAL A 56 2.24 5.92 -0.87
CA VAL A 56 3.25 4.89 -0.57
C VAL A 56 3.59 4.13 -1.85
N ARG A 57 4.76 3.51 -1.89
CA ARG A 57 5.20 2.73 -3.04
C ARG A 57 4.78 1.27 -2.93
N GLU A 58 4.68 0.56 -4.05
CA GLU A 58 4.41 -0.88 -4.08
C GLU A 58 5.40 -1.65 -3.23
N SER A 59 6.68 -1.29 -3.31
CA SER A 59 7.77 -1.89 -2.54
C SER A 59 7.62 -1.73 -1.02
N GLN A 60 6.87 -0.72 -0.57
CA GLN A 60 6.58 -0.48 0.84
C GLN A 60 5.26 -1.12 1.31
N LEU A 61 4.50 -1.69 0.37
CA LEU A 61 3.24 -2.35 0.62
C LEU A 61 3.43 -3.86 0.58
N ARG A 62 3.01 -4.52 1.65
CA ARG A 62 2.94 -5.96 1.71
C ARG A 62 1.50 -6.39 1.47
N GLY A 63 1.28 -7.04 0.34
CA GLY A 63 0.03 -7.71 0.04
C GLY A 63 -0.18 -8.78 1.10
N THR A 64 -1.19 -8.61 1.94
CA THR A 64 -1.71 -9.70 2.75
C THR A 64 -2.23 -10.75 1.77
N PRO A 65 -1.61 -11.94 1.69
CA PRO A 65 -2.14 -12.98 0.82
C PRO A 65 -3.55 -13.31 1.31
N PRO A 66 -4.55 -13.40 0.41
CA PRO A 66 -5.83 -13.95 0.79
C PRO A 66 -5.57 -15.37 1.28
N LEU A 67 -5.97 -15.67 2.52
CA LEU A 67 -5.87 -17.02 3.08
C LEU A 67 -6.47 -18.01 2.06
N PRO A 68 -5.76 -19.06 1.65
CA PRO A 68 -6.37 -20.12 0.85
C PRO A 68 -7.45 -20.76 1.73
N ARG A 69 -8.71 -20.65 1.29
CA ARG A 69 -9.82 -21.38 1.91
C ARG A 69 -9.67 -22.85 1.52
N PRO A 70 -9.66 -23.81 2.47
CA PRO A 70 -9.65 -25.23 2.16
C PRO A 70 -10.98 -25.69 1.53
#